data_AF-A0A2D4FM49-F1
#
_entry.id   AF-A0A2D4FM49-F1
#
_cell.length_a   1.000
_cell.length_b   1.000
_cell.length_c   1.000
_cell.angle_alpha   90.00
_cell.angle_beta   90.00
_cell.angle_gamma   90.00
#
_symmetry.space_group_name_H-M   'P 1'
#
loop_
_entity.id
_entity.type
_entity.pdbx_description
1 polymer ?
#
loop_
_entity_poly.entity_id
_entity_poly.type
_entity_poly.pdbx_seq_one_letter_code
_entity_poly.pdbx_strand_id
1 'polypeptide(L)'
;GDGVARAFLKAQAAFFGSYRNTLKIEPEEPITFCEETFVSHRSASMRQFLQNAIQLQLFKQFIDGRLDLLNSGEGFSDIFEEEINLGEYAGSDKLYHQWLSTVRKGSGAILNTVKTKANPAMKTVYKFAKDHAKMGIREVKIRLKQKVLEVCI
;
A
#
# COMPACT_ATOMS: atom_id res chain seq x y z
N GLY A 1 -18.59 -4.77 25.73
CA GLY A 1 -18.75 -3.81 24.62
C GLY A 1 -17.38 -3.46 24.05
N ASP A 2 -17.34 -2.81 22.90
CA ASP A 2 -16.13 -2.45 22.13
C ASP A 2 -15.72 -0.97 22.27
N GLY A 3 -16.34 -0.23 23.19
CA GLY A 3 -16.19 1.23 23.30
C GLY A 3 -14.76 1.74 23.43
N VAL A 4 -13.90 1.01 24.15
CA VAL A 4 -12.46 1.35 24.25
C VAL A 4 -11.79 1.20 22.88
N ALA A 5 -11.93 0.03 22.24
CA ALA A 5 -11.35 -0.20 20.92
C ALA A 5 -11.83 0.82 19.88
N ARG A 6 -13.11 1.20 19.94
CA ARG A 6 -13.69 2.23 19.07
C ARG A 6 -13.13 3.63 19.34
N ALA A 7 -12.89 3.98 20.60
CA ALA A 7 -12.24 5.26 20.94
C ALA A 7 -10.79 5.30 20.41
N PHE A 8 -10.04 4.20 20.53
CA PHE A 8 -8.71 4.10 19.94
C PHE A 8 -8.75 4.17 18.41
N LEU A 9 -9.69 3.48 17.76
CA LEU A 9 -9.86 3.54 16.30
C LEU A 9 -10.09 4.98 15.82
N LYS A 10 -10.98 5.72 16.50
CA LYS A 10 -11.24 7.14 16.24
C LYS A 10 -10.02 8.01 16.40
N ALA A 11 -9.23 7.79 17.46
CA ALA A 11 -7.97 8.51 17.66
C ALA A 11 -6.98 8.23 16.52
N GLN A 12 -6.82 6.97 16.13
CA GLN A 12 -5.96 6.59 15.01
C GLN A 12 -6.43 7.23 13.69
N ALA A 13 -7.73 7.22 13.42
CA ALA A 13 -8.30 7.85 12.23
C ALA A 13 -8.09 9.37 12.24
N ALA A 14 -8.20 10.02 13.40
CA ALA A 14 -7.92 11.44 13.55
C ALA A 14 -6.46 11.81 13.31
N PHE A 15 -5.51 10.94 13.70
CA PHE A 15 -4.08 11.18 13.52
C PHE A 15 -3.59 10.86 12.11
N PHE A 16 -4.05 9.74 11.55
CA PHE A 16 -3.47 9.17 10.34
C PHE A 16 -4.39 9.24 9.14
N GLY A 17 -5.68 9.56 9.31
CA GLY A 17 -6.68 9.53 8.23
C GLY A 17 -6.38 10.47 7.06
N SER A 18 -5.59 11.53 7.29
CA SER A 18 -5.13 12.43 6.24
C SER A 18 -4.17 11.80 5.23
N TYR A 19 -3.67 10.58 5.47
CA TYR A 19 -2.75 9.89 4.56
C TYR A 19 -3.35 9.68 3.16
N ARG A 20 -4.67 9.56 3.03
CA ARG A 20 -5.33 9.43 1.72
C ARG A 20 -5.07 10.64 0.81
N ASN A 21 -4.97 11.84 1.39
CA ASN A 21 -4.73 13.07 0.64
C ASN A 21 -3.31 13.20 0.11
N THR A 22 -2.40 12.38 0.61
CA THR A 22 -0.97 12.44 0.30
C THR A 22 -0.57 11.30 -0.64
N LEU A 23 -1.54 10.47 -1.05
CA LEU A 23 -1.39 9.52 -2.13
C LEU A 23 -1.27 10.29 -3.44
N LYS A 24 -0.16 10.07 -4.15
CA LYS A 24 0.04 10.56 -5.52
C LYS A 24 -0.50 9.50 -6.46
N ILE A 25 -1.55 9.86 -7.18
CA ILE A 25 -2.19 9.01 -8.18
C ILE A 25 -1.98 9.70 -9.52
N GLU A 26 -0.94 9.27 -10.23
CA GLU A 26 -0.62 9.77 -11.57
C GLU A 26 -0.98 8.71 -12.61
N PRO A 27 -1.52 9.09 -13.77
CA PRO A 27 -1.77 8.14 -14.84
C PRO A 27 -0.47 7.43 -15.23
N GLU A 28 -0.55 6.11 -15.45
CA GLU A 28 0.56 5.27 -15.92
C GLU A 28 1.71 5.04 -14.93
N GLU A 29 1.71 5.70 -13.77
CA GLU A 29 2.66 5.51 -12.68
C GLU A 29 2.03 4.72 -11.50
N PRO A 30 2.83 4.00 -10.70
CA PRO A 30 2.32 3.40 -9.47
C PRO A 30 1.89 4.48 -8.48
N ILE A 31 0.83 4.21 -7.73
CA ILE A 31 0.40 5.04 -6.62
C ILE A 31 1.51 5.07 -5.58
N THR A 32 1.90 6.27 -5.15
CA THR A 32 2.95 6.49 -4.15
C THR A 32 2.44 7.34 -3.00
N PHE A 33 3.18 7.35 -1.89
CA PHE A 33 2.89 8.18 -0.72
C PHE A 33 3.86 9.35 -0.64
N CYS A 34 3.34 10.57 -0.46
CA CYS A 34 4.16 11.78 -0.32
C CYS A 34 4.36 12.16 1.14
N GLU A 35 5.51 11.79 1.72
CA GLU A 35 5.86 12.12 3.11
C GLU A 35 5.86 13.64 3.36
N GLU A 36 6.40 14.42 2.42
CA GLU A 36 6.48 15.88 2.54
C GLU A 36 5.10 16.52 2.70
N THR A 37 4.13 16.09 1.90
CA THR A 37 2.74 16.57 1.98
C THR A 37 2.06 16.05 3.25
N PHE A 38 2.38 14.83 3.69
CA PHE A 38 1.83 14.27 4.92
C PHE A 38 2.25 15.04 6.16
N VAL A 39 3.51 15.43 6.25
CA VAL A 39 4.00 16.20 7.40
C VAL A 39 3.66 17.69 7.32
N SER A 40 3.21 18.20 6.16
CA SER A 40 2.87 19.62 5.98
C SER A 40 1.52 19.98 6.61
N HIS A 41 1.46 19.95 7.94
CA HIS A 41 0.28 20.34 8.71
C HIS A 41 0.41 21.76 9.27
N ARG A 42 -0.72 22.51 9.32
CA ARG A 42 -0.78 23.91 9.80
C ARG A 42 -0.39 24.06 11.27
N SER A 43 -0.74 23.08 12.09
CA SER A 43 -0.36 23.04 13.52
C SER A 43 1.04 22.49 13.68
N ALA A 44 1.91 23.23 14.37
CA ALA A 44 3.29 22.85 14.64
C ALA A 44 3.40 21.56 15.47
N SER A 45 2.53 21.36 16.47
CA SER A 45 2.53 20.16 17.30
C SER A 45 2.16 18.92 16.51
N MET A 46 1.13 19.02 15.66
CA MET A 46 0.74 17.93 14.77
C MET A 46 1.80 17.66 13.71
N ARG A 47 2.44 18.70 13.14
CA ARG A 47 3.55 18.51 12.21
C ARG A 47 4.69 17.71 12.84
N GLN A 48 5.09 18.05 14.06
CA GLN A 48 6.10 17.28 14.80
C GLN A 48 5.67 15.83 15.06
N PHE A 49 4.41 15.63 15.44
CA PHE A 49 3.86 14.28 15.59
C PHE A 49 3.94 13.47 14.29
N LEU A 50 3.55 14.04 13.16
CA LEU A 50 3.58 13.39 11.85
C LEU A 50 5.01 13.12 11.36
N GLN A 51 5.94 14.04 11.64
CA GLN A 51 7.38 13.83 11.39
C GLN A 51 7.92 12.62 12.17
N ASN A 52 7.50 12.44 13.41
CA ASN A 52 7.87 11.25 14.18
C ASN A 52 7.17 10.01 13.63
N ALA A 53 5.90 10.14 13.22
CA ALA A 53 5.11 9.02 12.71
C ALA A 53 5.72 8.38 11.45
N ILE A 54 6.22 9.18 10.51
CA ILE A 54 6.86 8.64 9.29
C ILE A 54 8.13 7.82 9.59
N GLN A 55 8.75 8.03 10.76
CA GLN A 55 9.91 7.24 11.21
C GLN A 55 9.51 5.91 11.87
N LEU A 56 8.23 5.72 12.22
CA LEU A 56 7.76 4.51 12.88
C LEU A 56 7.65 3.37 11.87
N GLN A 57 8.30 2.24 12.17
CA GLN A 57 8.22 1.04 11.33
C GLN A 57 6.78 0.55 11.12
N LEU A 58 5.93 0.64 12.15
CA LEU A 58 4.52 0.26 12.05
C LEU A 58 3.77 1.13 11.03
N PHE A 59 4.05 2.43 11.02
CA PHE A 59 3.43 3.34 10.06
C PHE A 59 3.93 3.07 8.64
N LYS A 60 5.22 2.80 8.48
CA LYS A 60 5.80 2.41 7.19
C LYS A 60 5.15 1.13 6.64
N GLN A 61 5.04 0.08 7.46
CA GLN A 61 4.37 -1.17 7.07
C GLN A 61 2.90 -0.97 6.72
N PHE A 62 2.21 -0.09 7.46
CA PHE A 62 0.84 0.28 7.14
C PHE A 62 0.74 0.93 5.76
N ILE A 63 1.56 1.96 5.48
CA ILE A 63 1.55 2.65 4.17
C ILE A 63 1.95 1.69 3.04
N ASP A 64 3.04 0.94 3.20
CA ASP A 64 3.51 -0.02 2.19
C ASP A 64 2.41 -1.05 1.86
N GLY A 65 1.75 -1.59 2.89
CA GLY A 65 0.63 -2.53 2.69
C GLY A 65 -0.57 -1.90 1.99
N ARG A 66 -0.88 -0.62 2.26
CA ARG A 66 -1.91 0.12 1.52
C ARG A 66 -1.51 0.35 0.06
N LEU A 67 -0.27 0.74 -0.20
CA LEU A 67 0.23 0.93 -1.57
C LEU A 67 0.21 -0.36 -2.37
N ASP A 68 0.55 -1.51 -1.77
CA ASP A 68 0.48 -2.82 -2.43
C ASP A 68 -0.95 -3.18 -2.84
N LEU A 69 -1.94 -2.96 -1.97
CA LEU A 69 -3.36 -3.20 -2.25
C LEU A 69 -3.92 -2.25 -3.32
N LEU A 70 -3.50 -0.99 -3.32
CA LEU A 70 -3.91 -0.02 -4.33
C LEU A 70 -3.30 -0.32 -5.70
N ASN A 71 -1.99 -0.61 -5.74
CA ASN A 71 -1.27 -0.86 -6.98
C ASN A 71 -1.60 -2.23 -7.60
N SER A 72 -2.13 -3.18 -6.83
CA SER A 72 -2.71 -4.42 -7.34
C SER A 72 -4.14 -4.25 -7.89
N GLY A 73 -4.79 -3.11 -7.62
CA GLY A 73 -6.17 -2.84 -8.00
C GLY A 73 -7.22 -3.49 -7.09
N GLU A 74 -6.81 -4.07 -5.97
CA GLU A 74 -7.73 -4.68 -4.99
C GLU A 74 -8.45 -3.61 -4.16
N GLY A 75 -7.75 -2.53 -3.81
CA GLY A 75 -8.25 -1.53 -2.88
C GLY A 75 -8.41 -2.08 -1.46
N PHE A 76 -9.12 -1.35 -0.61
CA PHE A 76 -9.36 -1.72 0.78
C PHE A 76 -10.69 -1.16 1.29
N SER A 77 -11.27 -1.83 2.30
CA SER A 77 -12.55 -1.44 2.92
C SER A 77 -12.67 -1.96 4.36
N ASP A 78 -11.63 -1.79 5.17
CA ASP A 78 -11.65 -2.23 6.56
C ASP A 78 -12.19 -1.15 7.52
N ILE A 79 -12.33 -1.51 8.80
CA ILE A 79 -12.95 -0.68 9.84
C ILE A 79 -12.27 0.68 10.03
N PHE A 80 -10.97 0.78 9.76
CA PHE A 80 -10.24 2.04 9.86
C PHE A 80 -10.66 2.98 8.74
N GLU A 81 -10.82 2.44 7.54
CA GLU A 81 -11.25 3.17 6.36
C GLU A 81 -12.72 3.59 6.44
N GLU A 82 -13.56 2.78 7.08
CA GLU A 82 -14.94 3.13 7.44
C GLU A 82 -14.97 4.30 8.43
N GLU A 83 -14.15 4.28 9.48
CA GLU A 83 -14.08 5.39 10.44
C GLU A 83 -13.60 6.68 9.79
N ILE A 84 -12.64 6.59 8.84
CA ILE A 84 -12.22 7.75 8.05
C ILE A 84 -13.38 8.31 7.22
N ASN A 85 -14.19 7.45 6.58
CA ASN A 85 -15.32 7.88 5.76
C ASN A 85 -16.44 8.53 6.59
N LEU A 86 -16.60 8.11 7.85
CA LEU A 86 -17.62 8.63 8.77
C LEU A 86 -17.20 9.96 9.41
N GLY A 87 -15.90 10.21 9.51
CA GLY A 87 -15.36 11.45 10.04
C GLY A 87 -14.96 12.46 8.98
N GLU A 88 -14.68 13.68 9.41
CA GLU A 88 -14.14 14.74 8.54
C GLU A 88 -12.59 14.71 8.47
N TYR A 89 -11.98 13.56 8.81
CA TYR A 89 -10.53 13.40 8.97
C TYR A 89 -9.77 13.44 7.65
N ALA A 90 -10.38 12.91 6.59
CA ALA A 90 -9.77 12.80 5.28
C ALA A 90 -9.84 14.08 4.44
N GLY A 91 -10.50 15.16 4.88
CA GLY A 91 -10.65 16.34 4.02
C GLY A 91 -11.19 16.00 2.61
N SER A 92 -10.65 16.61 1.57
CA SER A 92 -11.04 16.38 0.16
C SER A 92 -10.22 15.24 -0.46
N ASP A 93 -10.50 13.97 -0.12
CA ASP A 93 -9.86 12.78 -0.73
C ASP A 93 -10.42 12.44 -2.14
N LYS A 94 -10.82 13.47 -2.90
CA LYS A 94 -11.48 13.37 -4.21
C LYS A 94 -10.73 12.48 -5.20
N LEU A 95 -9.39 12.55 -5.20
CA LEU A 95 -8.53 11.73 -6.06
C LEU A 95 -8.64 10.24 -5.74
N TYR A 96 -8.66 9.89 -4.45
CA TYR A 96 -8.84 8.52 -3.99
C TYR A 96 -10.23 7.98 -4.36
N HIS A 97 -11.29 8.77 -4.12
CA HIS A 97 -12.64 8.38 -4.52
C HIS A 97 -12.82 8.27 -6.04
N GLN A 98 -12.16 9.14 -6.81
CA GLN A 98 -12.15 9.04 -8.27
C GLN A 98 -11.44 7.76 -8.72
N TRP A 99 -10.28 7.43 -8.16
CA TRP A 99 -9.58 6.17 -8.42
C TRP A 99 -10.45 4.96 -8.07
N LEU A 100 -11.08 4.94 -6.89
CA LEU A 100 -12.01 3.88 -6.49
C LEU A 100 -13.14 3.71 -7.51
N SER A 101 -13.71 4.81 -8.00
CA SER A 101 -14.79 4.76 -8.98
C SER A 101 -14.32 4.15 -10.31
N THR A 102 -13.09 4.44 -10.74
CA THR A 102 -12.50 3.92 -11.97
C THR A 102 -12.14 2.45 -11.84
N VAL A 103 -11.52 2.03 -10.73
CA VAL A 103 -11.12 0.65 -10.49
C VAL A 103 -12.32 -0.26 -10.26
N ARG A 104 -13.32 0.19 -9.48
CA ARG A 104 -14.56 -0.59 -9.26
C ARG A 104 -15.41 -0.71 -10.54
N LYS A 105 -15.43 0.31 -11.39
CA LYS A 105 -16.07 0.23 -12.73
C LYS A 105 -15.23 -0.62 -13.71
N GLY A 106 -13.91 -0.64 -13.55
CA GLY A 106 -12.97 -1.43 -14.35
C GLY A 106 -13.07 -2.94 -14.15
N SER A 107 -13.66 -3.41 -13.04
CA SER A 107 -13.87 -4.84 -12.76
C SER A 107 -14.87 -5.52 -13.72
N GLY A 108 -15.68 -4.76 -14.44
CA GLY A 108 -16.69 -5.28 -15.39
C GLY A 108 -16.44 -5.05 -16.88
N ALA A 109 -15.51 -4.18 -17.30
CA ALA A 109 -15.38 -3.89 -18.74
C ALA A 109 -14.02 -3.40 -19.27
N ILE A 110 -13.16 -2.70 -18.53
CA ILE A 110 -11.95 -2.11 -19.13
C ILE A 110 -10.79 -2.01 -18.13
N LEU A 111 -10.07 -3.12 -17.91
CA LEU A 111 -8.68 -3.12 -17.44
C LEU A 111 -7.75 -3.33 -18.63
N ASN A 112 -7.69 -2.35 -19.55
CA ASN A 112 -6.94 -2.47 -20.80
C ASN A 112 -6.02 -1.28 -21.15
N THR A 113 -5.64 -0.43 -20.19
CA THR A 113 -4.75 0.73 -20.49
C THR A 113 -3.37 0.67 -19.83
N VAL A 114 -3.08 -0.30 -18.95
CA VAL A 114 -1.70 -0.51 -18.42
C VAL A 114 -1.15 -1.91 -18.73
N LYS A 115 -1.74 -2.66 -19.68
CA LYS A 115 -1.21 -3.98 -20.09
C LYS A 115 -0.91 -4.16 -21.57
N THR A 116 -1.06 -3.13 -22.40
CA THR A 116 -1.09 -3.31 -23.87
C THR A 116 -0.28 -2.29 -24.70
N LYS A 117 0.63 -1.50 -24.12
CA LYS A 117 1.52 -0.67 -24.96
C LYS A 117 2.94 -0.41 -24.42
N ALA A 118 3.61 -1.46 -23.95
CA ALA A 118 5.07 -1.48 -23.94
C ALA A 118 5.58 -2.91 -24.17
N ASN A 119 5.91 -3.20 -25.44
CA ASN A 119 6.70 -4.31 -26.00
C ASN A 119 6.62 -5.72 -25.33
N PRO A 120 6.15 -6.79 -26.03
CA PRO A 120 6.12 -8.18 -25.56
C PRO A 120 7.44 -8.74 -24.98
N ALA A 121 8.59 -8.16 -25.37
CA ALA A 121 9.89 -8.53 -24.84
C ALA A 121 10.05 -8.22 -23.33
N MET A 122 9.42 -7.16 -22.81
CA MET A 122 9.63 -6.72 -21.42
C MET A 122 8.84 -7.57 -20.41
N LYS A 123 7.63 -8.03 -20.77
CA LYS A 123 6.87 -9.01 -19.99
C LYS A 123 7.64 -10.32 -19.84
N THR A 124 8.30 -10.75 -20.91
CA THR A 124 9.10 -11.97 -20.93
C THR A 124 10.31 -11.82 -20.00
N VAL A 125 11.07 -10.72 -20.12
CA VAL A 125 12.24 -10.46 -19.26
C VAL A 125 11.86 -10.33 -17.78
N TYR A 126 10.80 -9.60 -17.42
CA TYR A 126 10.37 -9.49 -16.02
C TYR A 126 9.89 -10.83 -15.46
N LYS A 127 9.15 -11.61 -16.25
CA LYS A 127 8.67 -12.94 -15.85
C LYS A 127 9.85 -13.92 -15.70
N PHE A 128 10.81 -13.91 -16.63
CA PHE A 128 12.04 -14.71 -16.52
C PHE A 128 12.88 -14.31 -15.32
N ALA A 129 13.07 -13.02 -15.04
CA ALA A 129 13.82 -12.56 -13.88
C ALA A 129 13.14 -12.96 -12.56
N LYS A 130 11.81 -12.81 -12.47
CA LYS A 130 11.01 -13.20 -11.30
C LYS A 130 11.00 -14.72 -11.10
N ASP A 131 10.88 -15.49 -12.16
CA ASP A 131 10.87 -16.95 -12.11
C ASP A 131 12.29 -17.50 -11.81
N HIS A 132 13.34 -16.85 -12.32
CA HIS A 132 14.73 -17.19 -12.02
C HIS A 132 15.11 -16.91 -10.55
N ALA A 133 14.66 -15.78 -9.99
CA ALA A 133 14.83 -15.50 -8.56
C ALA A 133 14.11 -16.54 -7.68
N LYS A 134 12.90 -16.97 -8.06
CA LYS A 134 12.17 -18.03 -7.35
C LYS A 134 12.85 -19.39 -7.46
N MET A 135 13.42 -19.73 -8.62
CA MET A 135 14.20 -20.96 -8.78
C MET A 135 15.49 -20.94 -7.96
N GLY A 136 16.22 -19.81 -7.94
CA GLY A 136 17.42 -19.66 -7.12
C GLY A 136 17.16 -19.85 -5.63
N ILE A 137 16.07 -19.25 -5.11
CA ILE A 137 15.66 -19.45 -3.70
C ILE A 137 15.29 -20.92 -3.43
N ARG A 138 14.64 -21.60 -4.39
CA ARG A 138 14.24 -23.01 -4.25
C ARG A 138 15.45 -23.95 -4.27
N GLU A 139 16.43 -23.67 -5.12
CA GLU A 139 17.67 -24.46 -5.24
C GLU A 139 18.56 -24.31 -4.00
N VAL A 140 18.70 -23.09 -3.46
CA VAL A 140 19.40 -22.85 -2.19
C VAL A 140 18.71 -23.57 -1.03
N LYS A 141 17.38 -23.57 -1.00
CA LYS A 141 16.59 -24.28 0.03
C LYS A 141 16.76 -25.81 -0.04
N ILE A 142 16.94 -26.37 -1.24
CA ILE A 142 17.24 -27.80 -1.43
C ILE A 142 18.66 -28.13 -0.95
N ARG A 143 19.66 -27.31 -1.33
CA ARG A 143 21.06 -27.51 -0.90
C ARG A 143 21.26 -27.37 0.62
N LEU A 144 20.50 -26.48 1.28
CA LEU A 144 20.48 -26.39 2.75
C LEU A 144 19.90 -27.64 3.41
N LYS A 145 18.82 -28.22 2.83
CA LYS A 145 18.25 -29.47 3.35
C LYS A 145 19.16 -30.69 3.17
N GLN A 146 19.95 -30.73 2.09
CA GLN A 146 20.95 -31.79 1.87
C GLN A 146 22.15 -31.67 2.82
N LYS A 147 22.66 -30.46 3.08
CA LYS A 147 23.76 -30.26 4.04
C LYS A 147 23.38 -30.57 5.49
N VAL A 148 22.11 -30.46 5.88
CA VAL A 148 21.66 -30.84 7.23
C VAL A 148 21.60 -32.36 7.40
N LEU A 149 21.52 -33.14 6.31
CA LEU A 149 21.53 -34.61 6.37
C LEU A 149 22.94 -35.21 6.48
N GLU A 150 23.98 -34.53 5.97
CA GLU A 150 25.37 -35.01 6.02
C GLU A 150 26.08 -34.74 7.37
N VAL A 151 25.48 -33.98 8.29
CA VAL A 151 26.07 -33.67 9.61
C VAL A 151 25.52 -34.59 10.72
N CYS A 152 24.61 -35.52 10.40
CA CYS A 152 24.02 -36.46 11.36
C CYS A 152 24.33 -37.93 11.08
N ILE A 153 25.46 -38.25 10.42
CA ILE A 153 25.99 -39.62 10.32
C ILE A 153 27.36 -39.67 10.98
#